data_AF-A0A956T403-F1
#
_entry.id   AF-A0A956T403-F1
#
_cell.length_a   1.000
_cell.length_b   1.000
_cell.length_c   1.000
_cell.angle_alpha   90.00
_cell.angle_beta   90.00
_cell.angle_gamma   90.00
#
_symmetry.space_group_name_H-M   'P 1'
#
loop_
_entity.id
_entity.type
_entity.pdbx_description
1 polymer ?
#
loop_
_entity_poly.entity_id
_entity_poly.type
_entity_poly.pdbx_seq_one_letter_code
_entity_poly.pdbx_strand_id
1 'polypeptide(L)'
;MSVRFHHARPVPTCSGPAACTAGIASWCLVMAGLLWGPWPVLAQEGIPLERAPLPELSMERVLQVQPAQVWAVPSVRLLKGDMLGENLLPADTRLLYTPTGWVRDCLLPAPMELQGLPLRGGGHDWMTGFHPDGSLRTAWLSRSTEIDGIPCARATVWAELFGKGGMTTLHPDGSLESCRLAKRCTIDGQTFRKGQRIRLDPEGHLVP
;
A
#
# COMPACT_ATOMS: atom_id res chain seq x y z
N MET A 1 10.84 -0.41 -24.74
CA MET A 1 11.10 -1.36 -23.65
C MET A 1 9.87 -2.26 -23.56
N SER A 2 10.01 -3.50 -24.00
CA SER A 2 8.99 -4.54 -23.86
C SER A 2 9.28 -5.22 -22.53
N VAL A 3 8.33 -5.23 -21.60
CA VAL A 3 8.47 -5.97 -20.34
C VAL A 3 7.81 -7.32 -20.59
N ARG A 4 8.60 -8.39 -20.54
CA ARG A 4 8.10 -9.76 -20.57
C ARG A 4 8.38 -10.37 -19.20
N PHE A 5 7.34 -10.83 -18.53
CA PHE A 5 7.48 -11.62 -17.32
C PHE A 5 7.89 -13.04 -17.73
N HIS A 6 9.09 -13.45 -17.34
CA HIS A 6 9.51 -14.84 -17.48
C HIS A 6 8.95 -15.64 -16.30
N HIS A 7 8.28 -16.75 -16.59
CA HIS A 7 7.75 -17.70 -15.60
C HIS A 7 8.75 -17.95 -14.46
N ALA A 8 8.36 -17.59 -13.24
CA ALA A 8 9.07 -17.97 -12.04
C ALA A 8 9.00 -19.49 -11.87
N ARG A 9 10.17 -20.11 -11.68
CA ARG A 9 10.28 -21.53 -11.31
C ARG A 9 9.74 -21.75 -9.89
N PRO A 10 9.23 -22.95 -9.55
CA PRO A 10 8.73 -23.23 -8.22
C PRO A 10 9.82 -23.09 -7.16
N VAL A 11 9.46 -22.45 -6.05
CA VAL A 11 10.27 -22.26 -4.84
C VAL A 11 10.58 -23.62 -4.20
N PRO A 12 11.83 -23.92 -3.79
CA PRO A 12 12.09 -25.10 -2.98
C PRO A 12 11.60 -24.86 -1.55
N THR A 13 10.71 -25.73 -1.08
CA THR A 13 10.30 -25.85 0.31
C THR A 13 11.50 -26.27 1.15
N CYS A 14 11.93 -25.42 2.10
CA CYS A 14 12.87 -25.81 3.14
C CYS A 14 12.09 -26.11 4.42
N SER A 15 11.92 -27.39 4.69
CA SER A 15 11.52 -27.97 5.96
C SER A 15 12.75 -28.20 6.84
N GLY A 16 12.69 -27.79 8.11
CA GLY A 16 13.57 -28.33 9.16
C GLY A 16 14.31 -27.30 10.03
N PRO A 17 14.23 -27.40 11.36
CA PRO A 17 14.87 -26.47 12.30
C PRO A 17 16.28 -26.95 12.67
N ALA A 18 17.26 -26.03 12.68
CA ALA A 18 18.54 -26.27 13.31
C ALA A 18 18.97 -25.03 14.11
N ALA A 19 19.17 -25.27 15.41
CA ALA A 19 19.63 -24.35 16.41
C ALA A 19 21.03 -23.79 16.11
N CYS A 20 21.28 -22.55 16.53
CA CYS A 20 22.62 -22.06 16.86
C CYS A 20 22.52 -21.16 18.09
N THR A 21 22.91 -21.72 19.22
CA THR A 21 23.13 -21.09 20.53
C THR A 21 24.60 -20.70 20.63
N ALA A 22 24.88 -19.43 20.94
CA ALA A 22 26.06 -18.86 21.61
C ALA A 22 26.04 -17.34 21.31
N GLY A 23 26.24 -16.39 22.22
CA GLY A 23 26.74 -16.42 23.58
C GLY A 23 27.61 -15.17 23.80
N ILE A 24 27.38 -14.47 24.92
CA ILE A 24 28.35 -13.72 25.76
C ILE A 24 28.39 -12.17 25.66
N ALA A 25 28.13 -11.57 26.85
CA ALA A 25 28.62 -10.36 27.53
C ALA A 25 28.44 -8.96 26.87
N SER A 26 27.68 -8.03 27.50
CA SER A 26 27.96 -7.29 28.75
C SER A 26 29.17 -6.37 28.64
N TRP A 27 28.97 -5.04 28.58
CA TRP A 27 29.83 -4.00 29.19
C TRP A 27 29.04 -2.71 29.49
N CYS A 28 29.52 -2.00 30.51
CA CYS A 28 28.83 -1.13 31.46
C CYS A 28 28.45 0.31 31.04
N LEU A 29 27.55 0.86 31.87
CA LEU A 29 27.27 2.28 32.16
C LEU A 29 28.51 3.14 32.47
N VAL A 30 28.45 4.43 32.08
CA VAL A 30 28.98 5.63 32.77
C VAL A 30 28.03 6.80 32.39
N MET A 31 27.10 7.25 33.25
CA MET A 31 27.16 8.25 34.34
C MET A 31 27.39 9.74 33.95
N ALA A 32 26.35 10.52 34.28
CA ALA A 32 26.34 11.84 34.95
C ALA A 32 26.69 13.13 34.19
N GLY A 33 25.75 14.09 34.24
CA GLY A 33 25.94 15.52 33.99
C GLY A 33 24.78 16.35 34.55
N LEU A 34 24.92 16.81 35.79
CA LEU A 34 24.05 17.73 36.55
C LEU A 34 24.23 19.20 36.14
N LEU A 35 23.13 19.97 36.10
CA LEU A 35 23.02 21.42 36.36
C LEU A 35 21.59 21.65 36.92
N TRP A 36 21.30 21.76 38.24
CA TRP A 36 21.31 22.96 39.12
C TRP A 36 20.82 24.24 38.40
N GLY A 37 19.73 24.98 38.71
CA GLY A 37 18.64 25.08 39.72
C GLY A 37 17.83 26.39 39.38
N PRO A 38 17.00 27.06 40.24
CA PRO A 38 16.09 26.64 41.32
C PRO A 38 14.60 27.13 41.14
N TRP A 39 13.79 26.81 42.17
CA TRP A 39 12.33 27.00 42.49
C TRP A 39 11.70 28.43 42.39
N PRO A 40 10.35 28.61 42.47
CA PRO A 40 9.50 28.43 43.69
C PRO A 40 8.18 27.65 43.44
N VAL A 41 7.69 26.75 44.31
CA VAL A 41 7.01 26.93 45.60
C VAL A 41 5.97 28.05 45.60
N LEU A 42 4.73 27.69 45.27
CA LEU A 42 3.55 28.30 45.87
C LEU A 42 2.65 27.18 46.40
N ALA A 43 2.62 27.09 47.72
CA ALA A 43 1.55 26.44 48.46
C ALA A 43 0.38 27.42 48.53
N GLN A 44 -0.83 26.98 48.20
CA GLN A 44 -2.06 27.56 48.70
C GLN A 44 -3.03 26.44 49.09
N GLU A 45 -3.19 26.33 50.41
CA GLU A 45 -4.44 26.22 51.19
C GLU A 45 -5.54 25.23 50.76
N GLY A 46 -5.98 24.46 51.76
CA GLY A 46 -6.87 23.32 51.62
C GLY A 46 -8.30 23.67 51.21
N ILE A 47 -8.90 22.74 50.46
CA ILE A 47 -10.34 22.72 50.14
C ILE A 47 -10.93 21.45 50.79
N PRO A 48 -12.07 21.52 51.50
CA PRO A 48 -12.62 20.39 52.23
C PRO A 48 -13.05 19.24 51.31
N LEU A 49 -12.79 18.01 51.76
CA LEU A 49 -13.38 16.78 51.23
C LEU A 49 -14.87 16.73 51.60
N GLU A 50 -15.73 17.33 50.78
CA GLU A 50 -17.17 17.10 50.83
C GLU A 50 -17.56 16.12 49.72
N ARG A 51 -18.03 14.93 50.11
CA ARG A 51 -18.48 13.87 49.20
C ARG A 51 -19.79 14.30 48.54
N ALA A 52 -19.69 14.84 47.32
CA ALA A 52 -20.86 14.96 46.45
C ALA A 52 -21.37 13.54 46.09
N PRO A 53 -22.69 13.28 46.20
CA PRO A 53 -23.26 11.99 45.78
C PRO A 53 -23.09 11.81 44.27
N LEU A 54 -22.63 10.62 43.88
CA LEU A 54 -22.55 10.19 42.48
C LEU A 54 -23.97 10.20 41.89
N PRO A 55 -24.22 10.81 40.72
CA PRO A 55 -25.48 10.60 40.03
C PRO A 55 -25.56 9.15 39.56
N GLU A 56 -26.55 8.42 40.05
CA GLU A 56 -27.02 7.17 39.43
C GLU A 56 -27.43 7.48 38.00
N LEU A 57 -26.55 7.16 37.05
CA LEU A 57 -26.89 7.17 35.63
C LEU A 57 -27.57 5.84 35.33
N SER A 58 -28.90 5.87 35.29
CA SER A 58 -29.75 4.78 34.84
C SER A 58 -29.43 4.41 33.37
N MET A 59 -29.72 3.15 33.08
CA MET A 59 -29.25 2.37 31.94
C MET A 59 -29.98 2.67 30.63
N GLU A 60 -30.07 3.95 30.22
CA GLU A 60 -30.65 4.37 28.94
C GLU A 60 -29.85 5.52 28.30
N ARG A 61 -28.58 5.24 27.95
CA ARG A 61 -27.94 5.97 26.83
C ARG A 61 -28.08 5.11 25.59
N VAL A 62 -29.13 5.39 24.83
CA VAL A 62 -29.17 5.10 23.40
C VAL A 62 -27.84 5.58 22.82
N LEU A 63 -26.98 4.63 22.42
CA LEU A 63 -25.79 4.90 21.65
C LEU A 63 -26.26 5.61 20.37
N GLN A 64 -26.19 6.94 20.35
CA GLN A 64 -26.11 7.69 19.11
C GLN A 64 -24.77 7.31 18.48
N VAL A 65 -24.77 6.20 17.75
CA VAL A 65 -23.75 5.90 16.76
C VAL A 65 -23.89 6.99 15.71
N GLN A 66 -23.00 7.99 15.75
CA GLN A 66 -22.85 8.91 14.64
C GLN A 66 -22.41 8.07 13.42
N PRO A 67 -23.12 8.08 12.29
CA PRO A 67 -22.75 7.29 11.11
C PRO A 67 -21.48 7.79 10.40
N ALA A 68 -20.63 8.57 11.08
CA ALA A 68 -19.43 9.20 10.55
C ALA A 68 -18.13 8.45 10.84
N GLN A 69 -18.18 7.22 11.38
CA GLN A 69 -17.04 6.29 11.34
C GLN A 69 -16.87 5.78 9.91
N VAL A 70 -16.38 6.65 9.04
CA VAL A 70 -15.74 6.28 7.78
C VAL A 70 -14.68 5.24 8.13
N TRP A 71 -14.80 4.05 7.55
CA TRP A 71 -13.88 2.93 7.71
C TRP A 71 -12.43 3.40 7.53
N ALA A 72 -11.74 3.71 8.63
CA ALA A 72 -10.34 4.09 8.58
C ALA A 72 -9.57 2.84 8.15
N VAL A 73 -9.25 2.76 6.85
CA VAL A 73 -8.41 1.69 6.32
C VAL A 73 -7.09 1.75 7.11
N PRO A 74 -6.71 0.68 7.82
CA PRO A 74 -5.47 0.68 8.59
C PRO A 74 -4.33 1.02 7.65
N SER A 75 -3.57 2.06 7.99
CA SER A 75 -2.46 2.49 7.15
C SER A 75 -1.22 2.82 7.96
N VAL A 76 -0.06 2.52 7.39
CA VAL A 76 1.25 2.74 7.98
C VAL A 76 2.12 3.48 6.97
N ARG A 77 2.92 4.43 7.45
CA ARG A 77 3.97 5.06 6.65
C ARG A 77 5.30 4.37 6.92
N LEU A 78 6.01 3.96 5.87
CA LEU A 78 7.37 3.44 6.01
C LEU A 78 8.34 4.55 6.40
N LEU A 79 9.11 4.34 7.48
CA LEU A 79 10.14 5.30 7.92
C LEU A 79 11.46 5.17 7.14
N LYS A 80 11.69 3.99 6.56
CA LYS A 80 12.83 3.66 5.69
C LYS A 80 12.34 2.73 4.58
N GLY A 81 13.15 2.50 3.56
CA GLY A 81 12.81 1.52 2.54
C GLY A 81 12.66 0.12 3.13
N ASP A 82 11.67 -0.64 2.64
CA ASP A 82 11.36 -1.99 3.11
C ASP A 82 10.74 -2.85 1.99
N MET A 83 10.75 -4.17 2.18
CA MET A 83 10.26 -5.13 1.20
C MET A 83 8.77 -5.42 1.38
N LEU A 84 8.03 -5.44 0.27
CA LEU A 84 6.70 -6.03 0.16
C LEU A 84 6.74 -7.15 -0.88
N GLY A 85 6.82 -8.39 -0.41
CA GLY A 85 7.18 -9.51 -1.29
C GLY A 85 8.55 -9.25 -1.91
N GLU A 86 8.61 -9.24 -3.24
CA GLU A 86 9.84 -8.93 -4.01
C GLU A 86 10.02 -7.43 -4.31
N ASN A 87 9.08 -6.59 -3.87
CA ASN A 87 9.10 -5.15 -4.18
C ASN A 87 9.81 -4.37 -3.08
N LEU A 88 10.93 -3.72 -3.41
CA LEU A 88 11.53 -2.72 -2.54
C LEU A 88 10.72 -1.41 -2.62
N LEU A 89 10.02 -1.09 -1.56
CA LEU A 89 9.27 0.17 -1.43
C LEU A 89 10.15 1.21 -0.71
N PRO A 90 10.18 2.47 -1.17
CA PRO A 90 10.99 3.51 -0.54
C PRO A 90 10.37 3.96 0.79
N ALA A 91 11.16 4.68 1.59
CA ALA A 91 10.67 5.45 2.72
C ALA A 91 9.51 6.37 2.28
N ASP A 92 8.67 6.78 3.23
CA ASP A 92 7.46 7.58 3.01
C ASP A 92 6.33 6.92 2.21
N THR A 93 6.51 5.70 1.72
CA THR A 93 5.41 4.91 1.16
C THR A 93 4.35 4.68 2.23
N ARG A 94 3.08 4.98 1.92
CA ARG A 94 1.97 4.64 2.81
C ARG A 94 1.34 3.34 2.36
N LEU A 95 1.36 2.34 3.23
CA LEU A 95 0.72 1.04 3.03
C LEU A 95 -0.70 1.08 3.58
N LEU A 96 -1.66 0.55 2.82
CA LEU A 96 -3.06 0.39 3.22
C LEU A 96 -3.34 -1.10 3.33
N TYR A 97 -3.78 -1.54 4.50
CA TYR A 97 -4.01 -2.95 4.79
C TYR A 97 -5.47 -3.32 4.62
N THR A 98 -5.71 -4.57 4.23
CA THR A 98 -7.03 -5.18 4.38
C THR A 98 -7.34 -5.43 5.86
N PRO A 99 -8.62 -5.67 6.21
CA PRO A 99 -8.98 -6.10 7.55
C PRO A 99 -8.30 -7.41 7.99
N THR A 100 -7.86 -8.24 7.03
CA THR A 100 -7.16 -9.51 7.30
C THR A 100 -5.63 -9.35 7.41
N GLY A 101 -5.11 -8.12 7.26
CA GLY A 101 -3.73 -7.79 7.61
C GLY A 101 -2.69 -7.85 6.48
N TRP A 102 -3.10 -8.09 5.24
CA TRP A 102 -2.19 -7.98 4.09
C TRP A 102 -2.28 -6.61 3.41
N VAL A 103 -1.22 -6.18 2.73
CA VAL A 103 -1.16 -4.87 2.07
C VAL A 103 -2.01 -4.88 0.81
N ARG A 104 -3.13 -4.16 0.83
CA ARG A 104 -4.04 -4.03 -0.30
C ARG A 104 -3.50 -3.08 -1.36
N ASP A 105 -3.08 -1.91 -0.91
CA ASP A 105 -2.57 -0.84 -1.77
C ASP A 105 -1.41 -0.10 -1.08
N CYS A 106 -0.63 0.62 -1.86
CA CYS A 106 0.29 1.62 -1.37
C CYS A 106 0.17 2.94 -2.13
N LEU A 107 0.53 4.02 -1.45
CA LEU A 107 0.71 5.35 -1.99
C LEU A 107 2.20 5.64 -2.07
N LEU A 108 2.73 5.67 -3.29
CA LEU A 108 4.15 5.90 -3.55
C LEU A 108 4.48 7.39 -3.43
N PRO A 109 5.57 7.78 -2.75
CA PRO A 109 5.90 9.19 -2.56
C PRO A 109 6.29 9.89 -3.87
N ALA A 110 6.90 9.14 -4.80
CA ALA A 110 7.35 9.62 -6.10
C ALA A 110 7.18 8.54 -7.18
N PRO A 111 7.18 8.90 -8.48
CA PRO A 111 7.22 7.91 -9.56
C PRO A 111 8.43 6.99 -9.43
N MET A 112 8.23 5.69 -9.64
CA MET A 112 9.30 4.69 -9.58
C MET A 112 8.94 3.47 -10.44
N GLU A 113 9.89 2.56 -10.62
CA GLU A 113 9.64 1.28 -11.28
C GLU A 113 9.44 0.19 -10.23
N LEU A 114 8.38 -0.61 -10.39
CA LEU A 114 8.14 -1.83 -9.61
C LEU A 114 7.81 -2.95 -10.59
N GLN A 115 8.48 -4.09 -10.43
CA GLN A 115 8.35 -5.26 -11.32
C GLN A 115 8.52 -4.90 -12.81
N GLY A 116 9.44 -3.96 -13.10
CA GLY A 116 9.68 -3.45 -14.46
C GLY A 116 8.62 -2.48 -15.00
N LEU A 117 7.56 -2.18 -14.24
CA LEU A 117 6.50 -1.27 -14.65
C LEU A 117 6.73 0.14 -14.08
N PRO A 118 6.64 1.20 -14.91
CA PRO A 118 6.83 2.56 -14.46
C PRO A 118 5.56 3.11 -13.85
N LEU A 119 5.51 3.15 -12.52
CA LEU A 119 4.37 3.58 -11.76
C LEU A 119 4.41 5.07 -11.46
N ARG A 120 3.24 5.67 -11.34
CA ARG A 120 3.07 6.99 -10.75
C ARG A 120 3.22 6.90 -9.24
N GLY A 121 3.76 7.97 -8.69
CA GLY A 121 3.61 8.32 -7.28
C GLY A 121 3.16 9.77 -7.17
N GLY A 122 3.40 10.37 -6.02
CA GLY A 122 2.90 11.70 -5.68
C GLY A 122 2.10 11.70 -4.37
N GLY A 123 2.31 10.70 -3.51
CA GLY A 123 1.54 10.56 -2.29
C GLY A 123 0.10 10.15 -2.60
N HIS A 124 -0.86 11.03 -2.31
CA HIS A 124 -2.29 10.70 -2.26
C HIS A 124 -3.00 10.55 -3.62
N ASP A 125 -2.31 10.80 -4.72
CA ASP A 125 -2.93 10.90 -6.03
C ASP A 125 -3.14 9.55 -6.74
N TRP A 126 -2.30 8.54 -6.45
CA TRP A 126 -2.28 7.27 -7.18
C TRP A 126 -2.03 6.09 -6.24
N MET A 127 -2.95 5.13 -6.22
CA MET A 127 -2.85 3.92 -5.38
C MET A 127 -2.37 2.72 -6.18
N THR A 128 -1.16 2.25 -5.91
CA THR A 128 -0.64 0.99 -6.46
C THR A 128 -1.20 -0.17 -5.65
N GLY A 129 -1.90 -1.09 -6.30
CA GLY A 129 -2.56 -2.22 -5.63
C GLY A 129 -1.75 -3.50 -5.73
N PHE A 130 -1.89 -4.37 -4.74
CA PHE A 130 -1.20 -5.66 -4.69
C PHE A 130 -2.18 -6.83 -4.59
N HIS A 131 -1.74 -8.00 -5.04
CA HIS A 131 -2.33 -9.28 -4.68
C HIS A 131 -1.81 -9.72 -3.29
N PRO A 132 -2.42 -10.73 -2.65
CA PRO A 132 -2.03 -11.16 -1.31
C PRO A 132 -0.57 -11.63 -1.17
N ASP A 133 0.05 -12.10 -2.26
CA ASP A 133 1.46 -12.51 -2.31
C ASP A 133 2.44 -11.34 -2.48
N GLY A 134 1.93 -10.12 -2.63
CA GLY A 134 2.72 -8.92 -2.88
C GLY A 134 3.03 -8.68 -4.35
N SER A 135 2.53 -9.49 -5.29
CA SER A 135 2.62 -9.17 -6.72
C SER A 135 1.76 -7.94 -7.06
N LEU A 136 2.14 -7.20 -8.10
CA LEU A 136 1.37 -6.02 -8.51
C LEU A 136 0.02 -6.46 -9.08
N ARG A 137 -1.05 -5.88 -8.55
CA ARG A 137 -2.42 -6.02 -9.09
C ARG A 137 -2.82 -4.81 -9.91
N THR A 138 -2.43 -3.62 -9.46
CA THR A 138 -2.92 -2.36 -10.01
C THR A 138 -1.78 -1.38 -10.23
N ALA A 139 -1.58 -1.01 -11.49
CA ALA A 139 -0.51 -0.15 -11.95
C ALA A 139 -1.05 1.14 -12.59
N TRP A 140 -0.72 2.28 -11.98
CA TRP A 140 -0.95 3.61 -12.55
C TRP A 140 0.25 4.03 -13.36
N LEU A 141 0.28 3.69 -14.65
CA LEU A 141 1.48 3.90 -15.47
C LEU A 141 1.82 5.39 -15.63
N SER A 142 3.06 5.77 -15.34
CA SER A 142 3.54 7.16 -15.51
C SER A 142 3.78 7.51 -16.98
N ARG A 143 4.13 6.51 -17.80
CA ARG A 143 4.28 6.58 -19.26
C ARG A 143 3.58 5.39 -19.93
N SER A 144 3.20 5.54 -21.20
CA SER A 144 2.66 4.41 -21.95
C SER A 144 3.73 3.32 -22.05
N THR A 145 3.34 2.09 -21.75
CA THR A 145 4.24 0.95 -21.60
C THR A 145 3.65 -0.25 -22.31
N GLU A 146 4.50 -1.04 -22.95
CA GLU A 146 4.08 -2.29 -23.58
C GLU A 146 4.19 -3.41 -22.55
N ILE A 147 3.07 -4.10 -22.30
CA ILE A 147 2.95 -5.21 -21.36
C ILE A 147 2.37 -6.37 -22.16
N ASP A 148 3.09 -7.50 -22.22
CA ASP A 148 2.73 -8.67 -23.03
C ASP A 148 2.45 -8.34 -24.51
N GLY A 149 3.22 -7.38 -25.06
CA GLY A 149 3.04 -6.90 -26.44
C GLY A 149 1.88 -5.92 -26.63
N ILE A 150 1.08 -5.65 -25.59
CA ILE A 150 -0.05 -4.73 -25.65
C ILE A 150 0.38 -3.32 -25.22
N PRO A 151 0.14 -2.29 -26.05
CA PRO A 151 0.53 -0.92 -25.75
C PRO A 151 -0.45 -0.28 -24.76
N CYS A 152 -0.17 -0.39 -23.46
CA CYS A 152 -0.99 0.21 -22.41
C CYS A 152 -0.69 1.71 -22.24
N ALA A 153 -1.75 2.49 -22.10
CA ALA A 153 -1.68 3.95 -22.00
C ALA A 153 -1.25 4.39 -20.60
N ARG A 154 -0.51 5.50 -20.54
CA ARG A 154 -0.27 6.19 -19.26
C ARG A 154 -1.58 6.58 -18.58
N ALA A 155 -1.54 6.57 -17.25
CA ALA A 155 -2.56 7.14 -16.40
C ALA A 155 -2.61 8.67 -16.56
N THR A 156 -3.81 9.22 -16.57
CA THR A 156 -4.07 10.67 -16.66
C THR A 156 -5.32 10.99 -15.85
N VAL A 157 -5.32 12.12 -15.12
CA VAL A 157 -6.47 12.60 -14.35
C VAL A 157 -7.73 12.71 -15.23
N TRP A 158 -7.60 13.16 -16.48
CA TRP A 158 -8.70 13.21 -17.43
C TRP A 158 -9.31 11.83 -17.75
N ALA A 159 -8.50 10.77 -17.80
CA ALA A 159 -9.02 9.43 -18.06
C ALA A 159 -9.85 8.91 -16.88
N GLU A 160 -9.48 9.29 -15.65
CA GLU A 160 -10.28 9.02 -14.45
C GLU A 160 -11.57 9.83 -14.44
N LEU A 161 -11.48 11.14 -14.65
CA LEU A 161 -12.63 12.04 -14.57
C LEU A 161 -13.72 11.72 -15.61
N PHE A 162 -13.33 11.26 -16.80
CA PHE A 162 -14.27 10.87 -17.86
C PHE A 162 -14.64 9.37 -17.82
N GLY A 163 -14.35 8.66 -16.72
CA GLY A 163 -14.76 7.27 -16.52
C GLY A 163 -14.12 6.27 -17.48
N LYS A 164 -13.02 6.64 -18.15
CA LYS A 164 -12.32 5.76 -19.12
C LYS A 164 -11.26 4.89 -18.45
N GLY A 165 -10.92 5.20 -17.19
CA GLY A 165 -9.92 4.49 -16.38
C GLY A 165 -8.51 4.59 -16.98
N GLY A 166 -7.58 5.24 -16.30
CA GLY A 166 -6.14 5.19 -16.56
C GLY A 166 -5.44 3.98 -15.94
N MET A 167 -6.16 3.22 -15.10
CA MET A 167 -5.65 2.08 -14.37
C MET A 167 -5.32 0.89 -15.28
N THR A 168 -4.15 0.29 -15.11
CA THR A 168 -3.80 -1.02 -15.67
C THR A 168 -3.88 -2.05 -14.55
N THR A 169 -4.52 -3.18 -14.80
CA THR A 169 -4.58 -4.30 -13.83
C THR A 169 -3.85 -5.51 -14.38
N LEU A 170 -3.31 -6.31 -13.46
CA LEU A 170 -2.51 -7.49 -13.74
C LEU A 170 -3.07 -8.69 -12.99
N HIS A 171 -2.95 -9.86 -13.59
CA HIS A 171 -3.17 -11.14 -12.93
C HIS A 171 -2.07 -11.41 -11.89
N PRO A 172 -2.26 -12.38 -10.97
CA PRO A 172 -1.28 -12.69 -9.94
C PRO A 172 0.11 -13.11 -10.47
N ASP A 173 0.19 -13.61 -11.70
CA ASP A 173 1.45 -13.97 -12.35
C ASP A 173 2.17 -12.78 -13.01
N GLY A 174 1.58 -11.57 -12.92
CA GLY A 174 2.09 -10.34 -13.53
C GLY A 174 1.66 -10.11 -14.98
N SER A 175 0.93 -11.05 -15.59
CA SER A 175 0.38 -10.88 -16.94
C SER A 175 -0.72 -9.83 -16.97
N LEU A 176 -0.92 -9.21 -18.14
CA LEU A 176 -1.90 -8.14 -18.32
C LEU A 176 -3.34 -8.66 -18.18
N GLU A 177 -4.09 -8.15 -17.20
CA GLU A 177 -5.54 -8.42 -17.09
C GLU A 177 -6.36 -7.36 -17.83
N SER A 178 -6.05 -6.07 -17.65
CA SER A 178 -6.80 -5.00 -18.31
C SER A 178 -5.99 -3.74 -18.46
N CYS A 179 -6.05 -3.11 -19.63
CA CYS A 179 -5.58 -1.75 -19.77
C CYS A 179 -6.36 -0.96 -20.80
N ARG A 180 -6.15 0.36 -20.76
CA ARG A 180 -6.57 1.28 -21.81
C ARG A 180 -5.48 1.37 -22.87
N LEU A 181 -5.83 1.25 -24.14
CA LEU A 181 -4.84 1.22 -25.23
C LEU A 181 -4.24 2.59 -25.54
N ALA A 182 -2.91 2.66 -25.65
CA ALA A 182 -2.15 3.86 -25.99
C ALA A 182 -2.24 4.21 -27.48
N LYS A 183 -2.41 3.20 -28.33
CA LYS A 183 -2.51 3.29 -29.79
C LYS A 183 -3.44 2.18 -30.31
N ARG A 184 -3.79 2.24 -31.60
CA ARG A 184 -4.49 1.14 -32.27
C ARG A 184 -3.62 -0.12 -32.21
N CYS A 185 -4.23 -1.26 -31.93
CA CYS A 185 -3.57 -2.57 -32.00
C CYS A 185 -4.57 -3.67 -32.37
N THR A 186 -4.05 -4.82 -32.76
CA THR A 186 -4.84 -6.02 -33.08
C THR A 186 -4.51 -7.09 -32.06
N ILE A 187 -5.53 -7.70 -31.46
CA ILE A 187 -5.44 -8.74 -30.42
C ILE A 187 -6.43 -9.82 -30.83
N ASP A 188 -6.00 -11.08 -30.88
CA ASP A 188 -6.80 -12.22 -31.36
C ASP A 188 -7.54 -11.96 -32.69
N GLY A 189 -6.89 -11.25 -33.62
CA GLY A 189 -7.47 -10.87 -34.92
C GLY A 189 -8.46 -9.71 -34.87
N GLN A 190 -8.88 -9.24 -33.70
CA GLN A 190 -9.75 -8.07 -33.54
C GLN A 190 -8.96 -6.78 -33.42
N THR A 191 -9.35 -5.74 -34.17
CA THR A 191 -8.69 -4.42 -34.13
C THR A 191 -9.37 -3.47 -33.16
N PHE A 192 -8.59 -2.90 -32.24
CA PHE A 192 -9.04 -1.93 -31.26
C PHE A 192 -8.42 -0.55 -31.52
N ARG A 193 -9.20 0.48 -31.25
CA ARG A 193 -8.82 1.89 -31.34
C ARG A 193 -8.08 2.33 -30.07
N LYS A 194 -7.23 3.34 -30.23
CA LYS A 194 -6.63 4.07 -29.12
C LYS A 194 -7.70 4.51 -28.12
N GLY A 195 -7.42 4.33 -26.83
CA GLY A 195 -8.27 4.74 -25.74
C GLY A 195 -9.40 3.77 -25.41
N GLN A 196 -9.61 2.70 -26.19
CA GLN A 196 -10.47 1.60 -25.77
C GLN A 196 -9.82 0.83 -24.63
N ARG A 197 -10.64 0.31 -23.72
CA ARG A 197 -10.22 -0.61 -22.67
C ARG A 197 -10.47 -2.03 -23.16
N ILE A 198 -9.51 -2.90 -22.88
CA ILE A 198 -9.61 -4.33 -23.12
C ILE A 198 -9.51 -5.08 -21.79
N ARG A 199 -9.96 -6.33 -21.78
CA ARG A 199 -9.70 -7.29 -20.70
C ARG A 199 -9.20 -8.58 -21.31
N LEU A 200 -8.24 -9.19 -20.65
CA LEU A 200 -7.63 -10.45 -21.03
C LEU A 200 -7.77 -11.45 -19.89
N ASP A 201 -7.94 -12.72 -20.23
CA ASP A 201 -7.81 -13.81 -19.28
C ASP A 201 -6.32 -14.07 -18.94
N PRO A 202 -6.00 -14.94 -17.97
CA PRO A 202 -4.61 -15.25 -17.63
C PRO A 202 -3.77 -15.82 -18.79
N GLU A 203 -4.42 -16.42 -19.78
CA GLU A 203 -3.78 -16.94 -20.98
C GLU A 203 -3.50 -15.85 -22.03
N GLY A 204 -4.01 -14.63 -21.81
CA GLY A 204 -3.80 -13.47 -22.68
C GLY A 204 -4.83 -13.31 -23.79
N HIS A 205 -5.95 -14.04 -23.73
CA HIS A 205 -7.04 -13.97 -24.70
C HIS A 205 -8.10 -12.94 -24.30
N LEU A 206 -8.74 -12.33 -25.29
CA LEU A 206 -9.80 -11.35 -25.06
C LEU A 206 -11.01 -11.94 -24.34
N VAL A 207 -11.41 -11.28 -23.25
CA VAL A 207 -12.66 -11.54 -22.54
C VAL A 207 -13.72 -10.54 -23.00
N PRO A 208 -14.97 -10.98 -23.30
CA PRO A 208 -16.07 -10.12 -23.73
C PRO A 208 -16.47 -9.00 -22.74
#